data_AF-A0A2D4H7M4-F1
#
_entry.id   AF-A0A2D4H7M4-F1
#
_cell.length_a   1.000
_cell.length_b   1.000
_cell.length_c   1.000
_cell.angle_alpha   90.00
_cell.angle_beta   90.00
_cell.angle_gamma   90.00
#
_symmetry.space_group_name_H-M   'P 1'
#
loop_
_entity.id
_entity.type
_entity.pdbx_description
1 polymer ?
#
loop_
_entity_poly.entity_id
_entity_poly.type
_entity_poly.pdbx_seq_one_letter_code
_entity_poly.pdbx_strand_id
1 'polypeptide(L)'
;MLATSISPDQCIKVLCPIIQTADYPINLAAIKMQTKVIEKVPKEILTQLLPEIVPGLIQGYDNSESSVRKACVFCLVAIHAVIGDELKPHLSQLTSSKMKLLNLYIKRAQTGSGTGDASADVPGQS
;
A
#
# COMPACT_ATOMS: atom_id res chain seq x y z
N MET A 1 23.48 14.10 17.43
CA MET A 1 22.13 13.52 17.43
C MET A 1 22.02 12.57 16.25
N LEU A 2 21.60 11.33 16.46
CA LEU A 2 21.43 10.28 15.42
C LEU A 2 20.22 10.55 14.48
N ALA A 3 19.82 11.82 14.34
CA ALA A 3 18.69 12.28 13.54
C ALA A 3 19.10 12.56 12.09
N THR A 4 19.99 11.72 11.55
CA THR A 4 20.27 11.66 10.11
C THR A 4 19.04 11.07 9.43
N SER A 5 18.31 11.94 8.74
CA SER A 5 17.27 11.66 7.74
C SER A 5 17.28 10.21 7.24
N ILE A 6 16.33 9.40 7.72
CA ILE A 6 16.09 8.07 7.16
C ILE A 6 15.68 8.28 5.69
N SER A 7 16.47 7.75 4.77
CA SER A 7 16.14 7.85 3.35
C SER A 7 14.86 7.05 3.06
N PRO A 8 14.04 7.47 2.08
CA PRO A 8 12.77 6.81 1.78
C PRO A 8 12.89 5.29 1.59
N ASP A 9 13.97 4.81 0.96
CA ASP A 9 14.25 3.38 0.78
C ASP A 9 14.47 2.63 2.11
N GLN A 10 15.18 3.21 3.07
CA GLN A 10 15.39 2.61 4.39
C GLN A 10 14.08 2.59 5.19
N CYS A 11 13.23 3.60 5.00
CA CYS A 11 11.91 3.62 5.62
C CYS A 11 11.05 2.43 5.14
N ILE A 12 11.08 2.11 3.85
CA ILE A 12 10.40 0.93 3.30
C ILE A 12 10.89 -0.35 3.97
N LYS A 13 12.21 -0.53 4.09
CA LYS A 13 12.81 -1.73 4.69
C LYS A 13 12.39 -1.95 6.14
N VAL A 14 12.18 -0.88 6.88
CA VAL A 14 11.68 -0.94 8.26
C VAL A 14 10.17 -1.18 8.31
N LEU A 15 9.40 -0.64 7.36
CA LEU A 15 7.94 -0.79 7.32
C LEU A 15 7.50 -2.19 6.89
N CYS A 16 8.19 -2.84 5.95
CA CYS A 16 7.86 -4.18 5.47
C CYS A 16 7.60 -5.22 6.57
N PRO A 17 8.51 -5.44 7.55
CA PRO A 17 8.26 -6.40 8.62
C PRO A 17 7.08 -5.99 9.52
N ILE A 18 6.91 -4.70 9.80
CA ILE A 18 5.79 -4.20 10.62
C ILE A 18 4.45 -4.49 9.94
N ILE A 19 4.36 -4.30 8.61
CA ILE A 19 3.16 -4.62 7.83
C ILE A 19 2.81 -6.11 7.91
N GLN A 20 3.82 -6.99 7.93
CA GLN A 20 3.63 -8.44 7.92
C GLN A 20 3.32 -9.04 9.28
N THR A 21 3.94 -8.51 10.35
CA THR A 21 3.93 -9.17 11.67
C THR A 21 3.13 -8.42 12.72
N ALA A 22 2.83 -7.14 12.54
CA ALA A 22 2.07 -6.38 13.53
C ALA A 22 0.57 -6.61 13.39
N ASP A 23 -0.13 -6.48 14.50
CA ASP A 23 -1.58 -6.52 14.55
C ASP A 23 -2.19 -5.15 14.26
N TYR A 24 -3.51 -5.14 14.05
CA TYR A 24 -4.28 -3.91 13.99
C TYR A 24 -4.22 -3.16 15.34
N PRO A 25 -4.05 -1.83 15.36
CA PRO A 25 -4.03 -0.89 14.22
C PRO A 25 -2.62 -0.57 13.69
N ILE A 26 -1.58 -1.21 14.20
CA ILE A 26 -0.18 -0.88 13.89
C ILE A 26 0.14 -1.20 12.44
N ASN A 27 -0.26 -2.38 11.95
CA ASN A 27 -0.09 -2.74 10.54
C ASN A 27 -0.76 -1.75 9.59
N LEU A 28 -1.97 -1.27 9.90
CA LEU A 28 -2.68 -0.26 9.12
C LEU A 28 -1.90 1.05 9.05
N ALA A 29 -1.38 1.51 10.20
CA ALA A 29 -0.56 2.72 10.25
C ALA A 29 0.71 2.57 9.40
N ALA A 30 1.36 1.41 9.47
CA ALA A 30 2.53 1.09 8.67
C ALA A 30 2.22 1.08 7.16
N ILE A 31 1.11 0.47 6.73
CA ILE A 31 0.68 0.47 5.32
C ILE A 31 0.40 1.91 4.84
N LYS A 32 -0.30 2.72 5.63
CA LYS A 32 -0.58 4.12 5.26
C LYS A 32 0.69 4.96 5.15
N MET A 33 1.66 4.72 6.04
CA MET A 33 2.96 5.39 5.97
C MET A 33 3.75 4.92 4.73
N GLN A 34 3.74 3.62 4.45
CA GLN A 34 4.37 3.03 3.26
C GLN A 34 3.86 3.67 1.97
N THR A 35 2.53 3.87 1.83
CA THR A 35 1.94 4.57 0.67
C THR A 35 2.54 5.96 0.47
N LYS A 36 2.66 6.77 1.54
CA LYS A 36 3.24 8.12 1.48
C LYS A 36 4.73 8.13 1.15
N VAL A 37 5.45 7.08 1.53
CA VAL A 37 6.88 6.92 1.23
C VAL A 37 7.06 6.53 -0.24
N ILE A 38 6.23 5.63 -0.77
CA ILE A 38 6.25 5.19 -2.17
C ILE A 38 6.16 6.37 -3.15
N GLU A 39 5.30 7.36 -2.86
CA GLU A 39 5.15 8.58 -3.67
C GLU A 39 6.42 9.44 -3.76
N LYS A 40 7.39 9.22 -2.86
CA LYS A 40 8.65 9.98 -2.76
C LYS A 40 9.87 9.18 -3.23
N VAL A 41 9.72 7.88 -3.51
CA VAL A 41 10.83 7.01 -3.92
C VAL A 41 10.94 7.05 -5.45
N PRO A 42 12.15 7.27 -6.01
CA PRO A 42 12.38 7.18 -7.45
C PRO A 42 11.98 5.81 -8.01
N LYS A 43 11.43 5.80 -9.23
CA LYS A 43 10.96 4.59 -9.92
C LYS A 43 11.97 3.45 -9.86
N GLU A 44 13.24 3.72 -10.19
CA GLU A 44 14.30 2.71 -10.24
C GLU A 44 14.51 2.02 -8.88
N ILE A 45 14.51 2.79 -7.80
CA ILE A 45 14.68 2.28 -6.44
C ILE A 45 13.43 1.49 -6.03
N LEU A 46 12.23 2.00 -6.34
CA LEU A 46 10.99 1.33 -6.01
C LEU A 46 10.89 -0.04 -6.70
N THR A 47 11.26 -0.15 -7.98
CA THR A 47 11.28 -1.42 -8.72
C THR A 47 12.19 -2.45 -8.04
N GLN A 48 13.35 -2.03 -7.50
CA GLN A 48 14.26 -2.93 -6.76
C GLN A 48 13.68 -3.41 -5.42
N LEU A 49 12.79 -2.64 -4.80
CA LEU A 49 12.18 -2.95 -3.50
C LEU A 49 10.87 -3.74 -3.61
N LEU A 50 10.30 -3.93 -4.82
CA LEU A 50 9.06 -4.70 -5.01
C LEU A 50 9.07 -6.10 -4.40
N PRO A 51 10.16 -6.90 -4.49
CA PRO A 51 10.20 -8.22 -3.88
C PRO A 51 10.02 -8.19 -2.35
N GLU A 52 10.36 -7.07 -1.70
CA GLU A 52 10.21 -6.88 -0.25
C GLU A 52 8.82 -6.32 0.11
N ILE A 53 8.31 -5.38 -0.70
CA ILE A 53 7.04 -4.68 -0.43
C ILE A 53 5.82 -5.56 -0.74
N VAL A 54 5.80 -6.16 -1.94
CA VAL A 54 4.58 -6.79 -2.49
C VAL A 54 4.07 -7.95 -1.64
N PRO A 55 4.91 -8.87 -1.11
CA PRO A 55 4.41 -9.97 -0.28
C PRO A 55 3.61 -9.49 0.95
N GLY A 56 4.08 -8.43 1.62
CA GLY A 56 3.37 -7.85 2.77
C GLY A 56 2.02 -7.24 2.39
N LEU A 57 1.95 -6.57 1.23
CA LEU A 57 0.69 -6.01 0.74
C LEU A 57 -0.30 -7.09 0.30
N ILE A 58 0.17 -8.15 -0.36
CA ILE A 58 -0.67 -9.29 -0.75
C ILE A 58 -1.24 -9.97 0.50
N GLN A 59 -0.41 -10.24 1.51
CA GLN A 59 -0.86 -10.77 2.80
C GLN A 59 -1.90 -9.86 3.46
N GLY A 60 -1.65 -8.55 3.52
CA GLY A 60 -2.59 -7.59 4.10
C GLY A 60 -3.89 -7.43 3.29
N TYR A 61 -3.88 -7.75 1.99
CA TYR A 61 -5.10 -7.79 1.16
C TYR A 61 -6.03 -8.95 1.54
N ASP A 62 -5.51 -9.98 2.20
CA ASP A 62 -6.28 -11.09 2.77
C ASP A 62 -6.60 -10.93 4.27
N ASN A 63 -6.27 -9.78 4.85
CA ASN A 63 -6.48 -9.54 6.28
C ASN A 63 -7.99 -9.57 6.66
N SER A 64 -8.29 -9.97 7.90
CA SER A 64 -9.65 -9.94 8.45
C SER A 64 -10.23 -8.52 8.47
N GLU A 65 -9.39 -7.52 8.74
CA GLU A 65 -9.77 -6.13 8.85
C GLU A 65 -9.97 -5.48 7.49
N SER A 66 -11.20 -5.03 7.21
CA SER A 66 -11.53 -4.32 5.97
C SER A 66 -10.66 -3.08 5.74
N SER A 67 -10.31 -2.36 6.80
CA SER A 67 -9.45 -1.19 6.74
C SER A 67 -8.03 -1.50 6.27
N VAL A 68 -7.47 -2.63 6.73
CA VAL A 68 -6.15 -3.12 6.31
C VAL A 68 -6.20 -3.53 4.83
N ARG A 69 -7.23 -4.32 4.44
CA ARG A 69 -7.42 -4.71 3.04
C ARG A 69 -7.50 -3.50 2.11
N LYS A 70 -8.32 -2.50 2.45
CA LYS A 70 -8.45 -1.25 1.68
C LYS A 70 -7.10 -0.52 1.59
N ALA A 71 -6.38 -0.37 2.70
CA ALA A 71 -5.09 0.31 2.70
C ALA A 71 -4.06 -0.39 1.81
N CYS A 72 -4.01 -1.73 1.80
CA CYS A 72 -3.15 -2.49 0.89
C CYS A 72 -3.48 -2.24 -0.58
N VAL A 73 -4.76 -2.22 -0.95
CA VAL A 73 -5.19 -1.90 -2.32
C VAL A 73 -4.72 -0.51 -2.73
N PHE A 74 -4.93 0.49 -1.88
CA PHE A 74 -4.50 1.86 -2.16
C PHE A 74 -2.98 1.96 -2.28
N CYS A 75 -2.23 1.24 -1.45
CA CYS A 75 -0.78 1.17 -1.54
C CYS A 75 -0.33 0.54 -2.88
N LEU A 76 -0.94 -0.56 -3.32
CA LEU A 76 -0.66 -1.18 -4.62
C LEU A 76 -1.00 -0.26 -5.81
N VAL A 77 -2.08 0.52 -5.71
CA VAL A 77 -2.43 1.54 -6.71
C VAL A 77 -1.38 2.64 -6.76
N ALA A 78 -0.88 3.10 -5.61
CA ALA A 78 0.20 4.10 -5.54
C ALA A 78 1.50 3.57 -6.16
N ILE A 79 1.87 2.31 -5.90
CA ILE A 79 3.01 1.67 -6.56
C ILE A 79 2.81 1.66 -8.08
N HIS A 80 1.65 1.21 -8.55
CA HIS A 80 1.34 1.21 -9.98
C HIS A 80 1.39 2.62 -10.60
N ALA A 81 1.01 3.67 -9.86
CA ALA A 81 1.11 5.03 -10.34
C ALA A 81 2.57 5.47 -10.60
N VAL A 82 3.54 4.93 -9.86
CA VAL A 82 4.97 5.27 -9.99
C VAL A 82 5.68 4.40 -11.05
N ILE A 83 5.46 3.08 -11.04
CA ILE A 83 6.21 2.14 -11.90
C ILE A 83 5.41 1.57 -13.07
N GLY A 84 4.08 1.78 -13.08
CA GLY A 84 3.19 1.28 -14.12
C GLY A 84 3.11 -0.25 -14.18
N ASP A 85 3.15 -0.76 -15.40
CA ASP A 85 2.97 -2.18 -15.72
C ASP A 85 4.08 -3.09 -15.18
N GLU A 86 5.21 -2.53 -14.74
CA GLU A 86 6.29 -3.26 -14.05
C GLU A 86 5.81 -3.92 -12.74
N LEU A 87 4.69 -3.47 -12.17
CA LEU A 87 4.09 -4.12 -11.01
C LEU A 87 3.47 -5.49 -11.34
N LYS A 88 2.95 -5.68 -12.57
CA LYS A 88 2.13 -6.85 -12.94
C LYS A 88 2.79 -8.21 -12.66
N PRO A 89 4.08 -8.45 -12.94
CA PRO A 89 4.73 -9.73 -12.66
C PRO A 89 4.72 -10.13 -11.18
N HIS A 90 4.75 -9.14 -10.28
CA HIS A 90 4.78 -9.36 -8.83
C HIS A 90 3.39 -9.69 -8.24
N LEU A 91 2.31 -9.48 -9.00
CA LEU A 91 0.94 -9.69 -8.56
C LEU A 91 0.37 -11.05 -8.95
N SER A 92 1.19 -11.95 -9.48
CA SER A 92 0.80 -13.30 -9.93
C SER A 92 0.17 -14.17 -8.84
N GLN A 93 0.45 -13.87 -7.57
CA GLN A 93 -0.14 -14.56 -6.41
C GLN A 93 -1.58 -14.13 -6.10
N LEU A 94 -2.06 -13.01 -6.66
CA LEU A 94 -3.44 -12.57 -6.47
C LEU A 94 -4.41 -13.43 -7.29
N THR A 95 -5.57 -13.74 -6.72
CA THR A 95 -6.65 -14.40 -7.45
C THR A 95 -7.17 -13.49 -8.57
N SER A 96 -7.73 -14.10 -9.63
CA SER A 96 -8.29 -13.36 -10.77
C SER A 96 -9.29 -12.27 -10.37
N SER A 97 -10.09 -12.52 -9.32
CA SER A 97 -11.06 -11.53 -8.80
C SER A 97 -10.38 -10.34 -8.13
N LYS A 98 -9.34 -10.56 -7.31
CA LYS A 98 -8.56 -9.47 -6.68
C LYS A 98 -7.80 -8.66 -7.71
N MET A 99 -7.20 -9.34 -8.70
CA MET A 99 -6.53 -8.69 -9.81
C MET A 99 -7.49 -7.79 -10.60
N LYS A 100 -8.71 -8.26 -10.91
CA LYS A 100 -9.74 -7.43 -11.56
C LYS A 100 -10.11 -6.21 -10.72
N LEU A 101 -10.28 -6.39 -9.41
CA LEU A 101 -10.62 -5.30 -8.50
C LEU A 101 -9.49 -4.25 -8.43
N LEU A 102 -8.23 -4.68 -8.29
CA LEU A 102 -7.07 -3.79 -8.29
C LEU A 102 -6.98 -2.99 -9.60
N ASN A 103 -7.15 -3.64 -10.75
CA ASN A 103 -7.19 -2.97 -12.05
C ASN A 103 -8.32 -1.93 -12.16
N LEU A 104 -9.47 -2.18 -11.55
CA LEU A 104 -10.57 -1.21 -11.48
C LEU A 104 -10.14 0.04 -10.68
N TYR A 105 -9.48 -0.15 -9.53
CA TYR A 105 -8.97 0.98 -8.73
C TYR A 105 -7.86 1.76 -9.43
N ILE A 106 -6.93 1.08 -10.13
CA ILE A 106 -5.90 1.72 -10.94
C ILE A 106 -6.55 2.62 -12.00
N LYS A 107 -7.52 2.10 -12.76
CA LYS A 107 -8.25 2.88 -13.78
C LYS A 107 -8.98 4.07 -13.16
N ARG A 108 -9.57 3.90 -11.97
CA ARG A 108 -10.30 4.97 -11.27
C ARG A 108 -9.37 6.07 -10.77
N ALA A 109 -8.18 5.72 -10.31
CA ALA A 109 -7.16 6.71 -9.92
C ALA A 109 -6.67 7.53 -11.11
N GLN A 110 -6.55 6.92 -12.30
CA GLN A 110 -6.10 7.60 -13.53
C GLN A 110 -7.15 8.55 -14.12
N THR A 111 -8.45 8.30 -13.92
CA THR A 111 -9.54 9.13 -14.47
C THR A 111 -9.93 10.33 -13.59
N GLY A 112 -9.14 10.64 -12.55
CA GLY A 112 -9.33 11.86 -11.74
C GLY A 112 -10.57 11.86 -10.83
N SER A 113 -11.33 10.77 -10.78
CA SER A 113 -12.47 10.62 -9.85
C SER A 113 -11.99 10.02 -8.52
N GLY A 114 -11.12 10.76 -7.83
CA GLY A 114 -10.61 10.40 -6.51
C GLY A 114 -11.75 10.17 -5.54
N THR A 115 -11.93 8.93 -5.09
CA THR A 115 -12.76 8.64 -3.92
C THR A 115 -12.17 9.38 -2.75
N GLY A 116 -12.85 10.45 -2.33
CA GLY A 116 -12.58 11.13 -1.08
C GLY A 116 -12.52 10.12 0.05
N ASP A 117 -11.47 10.24 0.86
CA ASP A 117 -11.51 9.77 2.23
C ASP A 117 -12.60 10.58 2.94
N ALA A 118 -13.78 9.97 3.08
CA ALA A 118 -14.76 10.35 4.10
C ALA A 118 -14.77 9.21 5.13
N SER A 119 -13.64 9.03 5.81
CA SER A 119 -13.68 8.63 7.21
C SER A 119 -14.14 9.87 7.99
N ALA A 120 -15.46 10.03 8.12
CA ALA A 120 -16.05 10.82 9.18
C ALA A 120 -16.73 9.82 10.11
N ASP A 121 -16.19 9.75 11.32
CA ASP A 121 -16.72 9.03 12.47
C ASP A 121 -18.24 9.17 12.59
N VAL A 122 -18.92 8.06 12.86
CA VAL A 122 -20.27 8.06 13.40
C VAL A 122 -20.14 8.28 14.91
N PRO A 123 -20.55 9.41 15.49
CA PRO A 123 -20.79 9.45 16.92
C PRO A 123 -22.17 8.83 17.15
N GLY A 124 -22.18 7.62 17.69
CA GLY A 124 -23.35 7.16 18.41
C GLY A 124 -23.58 8.08 19.60
N GLN A 125 -24.79 8.61 19.73
CA GLN A 125 -25.29 9.08 21.01
C GLN A 125 -26.80 8.87 21.10
N SER A 126 -27.13 7.98 22.04
CA SER A 126 -28.25 8.01 23.00
C SER A 126 -29.68 8.18 22.49
#